data_AF-R9RAM2-F1
#
_entry.id   AF-R9RAM2-F1
#
_cell.length_a   1.000
_cell.length_b   1.000
_cell.length_c   1.000
_cell.angle_alpha   90.00
_cell.angle_beta   90.00
_cell.angle_gamma   90.00
#
_symmetry.space_group_name_H-M   'P 1'
#
loop_
_entity.id
_entity.type
_entity.pdbx_description
1 polymer ?
#
loop_
_entity_poly.entity_id
_entity_poly.type
_entity_poly.pdbx_seq_one_letter_code
_entity_poly.pdbx_strand_id
1 'polypeptide(L)'
;MNGRLKKLVAIFMLFLHIISLADGIVPDSAASRNLQVDKAANGVPLVNIEAPDNNGTSHNVYKDYNVDGRGAILNNAKDLTNSQLGGLIYGNPNLQNSNEASTIINEVSGVNRSRIEGYQEIAGKKANYILANPNGIYINGAGFINTGNYW
;
A
#
# COMPACT_ATOMS: atom_id res chain seq x y z
N MET A 1 -0.09 -0.34 49.72
CA MET A 1 -0.35 0.52 48.55
C MET A 1 -1.58 1.37 48.81
N ASN A 2 -1.42 2.68 49.01
CA ASN A 2 -2.50 3.59 49.42
C ASN A 2 -3.59 3.68 48.33
N GLY A 3 -4.88 3.74 48.73
CA GLY A 3 -6.02 3.74 47.81
C GLY A 3 -6.01 4.85 46.76
N ARG A 4 -5.32 5.97 47.05
CA ARG A 4 -5.08 7.08 46.11
C ARG A 4 -4.13 6.69 44.95
N LEU A 5 -3.12 5.87 45.22
CA LEU A 5 -2.18 5.39 44.20
C LEU A 5 -2.85 4.37 43.27
N LYS A 6 -3.73 3.51 43.80
CA LYS A 6 -4.55 2.58 42.99
C LYS A 6 -5.49 3.31 42.02
N LYS A 7 -6.13 4.40 42.45
CA LYS A 7 -6.99 5.22 41.58
C LYS A 7 -6.19 5.94 40.48
N LEU A 8 -5.01 6.47 40.80
CA LEU A 8 -4.14 7.11 39.82
C LEU A 8 -3.62 6.13 38.75
N VAL A 9 -3.22 4.92 39.16
CA VAL A 9 -2.80 3.87 38.22
C VAL A 9 -3.97 3.42 37.33
N ALA A 10 -5.17 3.27 37.87
CA ALA A 10 -6.36 2.89 37.09
C ALA A 10 -6.76 3.97 36.06
N ILE A 11 -6.66 5.25 36.42
CA ILE A 11 -6.91 6.36 35.47
C ILE A 11 -5.85 6.39 34.38
N PHE A 12 -4.57 6.17 34.71
CA PHE A 12 -3.48 6.10 33.74
C PHE A 12 -3.66 4.92 32.74
N MET A 13 -4.11 3.75 33.22
CA MET A 13 -4.42 2.62 32.33
C MET A 13 -5.63 2.86 31.42
N LEU A 14 -6.60 3.71 31.82
CA LEU A 14 -7.73 4.08 30.97
C LEU A 14 -7.32 4.91 29.74
N PHE A 15 -6.19 5.62 29.80
CA PHE A 15 -5.64 6.39 28.67
C PHE A 15 -4.67 5.59 27.78
N LEU A 16 -4.37 4.34 28.12
CA LEU A 16 -3.60 3.40 27.30
C LEU A 16 -4.47 2.60 26.33
N HIS A 17 -5.63 3.14 25.93
CA HIS A 17 -6.33 2.62 24.76
C HIS A 17 -5.51 2.96 23.53
N ILE A 18 -4.67 2.01 23.12
CA ILE A 18 -4.03 2.03 21.82
C ILE A 18 -5.17 1.92 20.82
N ILE A 19 -5.59 3.06 20.25
CA ILE A 19 -6.45 3.05 19.07
C ILE A 19 -5.57 2.44 17.98
N SER A 20 -5.73 1.14 17.75
CA SER A 20 -5.10 0.46 16.61
C SER A 20 -5.85 0.93 15.37
N LEU A 21 -5.37 2.01 14.77
CA LEU A 21 -5.59 2.22 13.36
C LEU A 21 -4.78 1.13 12.66
N ALA A 22 -5.38 0.41 11.72
CA ALA A 22 -4.58 -0.34 10.77
C ALA A 22 -3.74 0.70 10.04
N ASP A 23 -2.41 0.62 10.17
CA ASP A 23 -1.52 1.46 9.38
C ASP A 23 -1.85 1.23 7.89
N GLY A 24 -1.88 2.30 7.08
CA GLY A 24 -2.35 2.24 5.69
C GLY A 24 -1.43 1.41 4.79
N ILE A 25 -0.71 2.07 3.88
CA ILE A 25 0.34 1.43 3.09
C ILE A 25 1.67 1.98 3.61
N VAL A 26 2.48 1.11 4.19
CA VAL A 26 3.74 1.48 4.84
C VAL A 26 4.89 0.70 4.20
N PRO A 27 5.75 1.35 3.40
CA PRO A 27 6.92 0.71 2.79
C PRO A 27 7.87 0.12 3.83
N ASP A 28 8.45 -1.03 3.51
CA ASP A 28 9.60 -1.58 4.24
C ASP A 28 10.90 -1.09 3.59
N SER A 29 11.41 0.05 4.03
CA SER A 29 12.61 0.68 3.45
C SER A 29 13.89 -0.16 3.58
N ALA A 30 13.88 -1.21 4.41
CA ALA A 30 14.99 -2.15 4.51
C ALA A 30 14.98 -3.20 3.38
N ALA A 31 13.79 -3.51 2.83
CA ALA A 31 13.60 -4.53 1.79
C ALA A 31 13.35 -3.92 0.40
N SER A 32 12.64 -2.79 0.32
CA SER A 32 12.41 -2.02 -0.91
C SER A 32 13.02 -0.63 -0.76
N ARG A 33 14.00 -0.30 -1.61
CA ARG A 33 14.83 0.91 -1.44
C ARG A 33 14.20 2.18 -2.02
N ASN A 34 13.51 2.10 -3.14
CA ASN A 34 12.92 3.25 -3.84
C ASN A 34 11.39 3.24 -3.84
N LEU A 35 10.77 2.21 -3.27
CA LEU A 35 9.33 2.17 -3.03
C LEU A 35 8.89 3.38 -2.20
N GLN A 36 7.94 4.14 -2.74
CA GLN A 36 7.41 5.35 -2.11
C GLN A 36 5.88 5.33 -2.12
N VAL A 37 5.29 5.92 -1.08
CA VAL A 37 3.85 6.11 -0.95
C VAL A 37 3.57 7.58 -0.79
N ASP A 38 3.03 8.17 -1.84
CA ASP A 38 2.53 9.54 -1.90
C ASP A 38 1.01 9.55 -1.84
N LYS A 39 0.42 10.69 -2.21
CA LYS A 39 -1.03 10.84 -2.39
C LYS A 39 -1.31 11.55 -3.70
N ALA A 40 -2.32 11.06 -4.42
CA ALA A 40 -2.92 11.82 -5.51
C ALA A 40 -3.57 13.11 -4.98
N ALA A 41 -3.93 14.04 -5.87
CA ALA A 41 -4.48 15.34 -5.50
C ALA A 41 -5.77 15.25 -4.66
N ASN A 42 -6.55 14.18 -4.85
CA ASN A 42 -7.76 13.91 -4.07
C ASN A 42 -7.53 13.07 -2.79
N GLY A 43 -6.26 12.77 -2.46
CA GLY A 43 -5.86 12.10 -1.23
C GLY A 43 -5.83 10.57 -1.29
N VAL A 44 -6.14 9.95 -2.43
CA VAL A 44 -5.95 8.50 -2.64
C VAL A 44 -4.46 8.15 -2.53
N PRO A 45 -4.07 7.12 -1.77
CA PRO A 45 -2.69 6.63 -1.72
C PRO A 45 -2.14 6.32 -3.11
N LEU A 46 -0.96 6.85 -3.42
CA LEU A 46 -0.25 6.67 -4.68
C LEU A 46 1.09 5.99 -4.42
N VAL A 47 1.21 4.73 -4.80
CA VAL A 47 2.41 3.91 -4.65
C VAL A 47 3.27 4.06 -5.90
N ASN A 48 4.42 4.72 -5.79
CA ASN A 48 5.46 4.67 -6.80
C ASN A 48 6.24 3.36 -6.61
N ILE A 49 5.86 2.34 -7.38
CA ILE A 49 6.44 0.99 -7.31
C ILE A 49 7.94 1.00 -7.65
N GLU A 50 8.65 -0.02 -7.21
CA GLU A 50 10.05 -0.26 -7.57
C GLU A 50 10.23 -0.46 -9.08
N ALA A 51 11.41 -0.13 -9.58
CA ALA A 51 11.78 -0.45 -10.94
C ALA A 51 11.71 -1.98 -11.16
N PRO A 52 11.13 -2.45 -12.28
CA PRO A 52 11.06 -3.88 -12.56
C PRO A 52 12.44 -4.50 -12.80
N ASP A 53 12.57 -5.78 -12.46
CA ASP A 53 13.72 -6.59 -12.83
C ASP A 53 13.73 -6.95 -14.34
N ASN A 54 14.72 -7.75 -14.75
CA ASN A 54 14.86 -8.19 -16.15
C ASN A 54 13.69 -9.07 -16.64
N ASN A 55 12.87 -9.60 -15.73
CA ASN A 55 11.67 -10.37 -16.06
C ASN A 55 10.41 -9.49 -16.11
N GLY A 56 10.54 -8.19 -15.84
CA GLY A 56 9.43 -7.24 -15.77
C GLY A 56 8.67 -7.28 -14.44
N THR A 57 9.23 -7.89 -13.40
CA THR A 57 8.62 -7.95 -12.07
C THR A 57 9.07 -6.76 -11.24
N SER A 58 8.11 -5.93 -10.80
CA SER A 58 8.33 -4.94 -9.74
C SER A 58 7.98 -5.59 -8.40
N HIS A 59 8.97 -5.69 -7.50
CA HIS A 59 8.80 -6.30 -6.17
C HIS A 59 8.81 -5.24 -5.08
N ASN A 60 7.67 -5.09 -4.41
CA ASN A 60 7.40 -4.02 -3.46
C ASN A 60 7.08 -4.65 -2.11
N VAL A 61 7.87 -4.30 -1.09
CA VAL A 61 7.76 -4.88 0.25
C VAL A 61 7.28 -3.83 1.25
N TYR A 62 6.31 -4.21 2.06
CA TYR A 62 5.60 -3.35 3.00
C TYR A 62 5.63 -3.91 4.41
N LYS A 63 5.68 -3.04 5.42
CA LYS A 63 5.35 -3.43 6.80
C LYS A 63 3.85 -3.64 6.97
N ASP A 64 3.06 -2.77 6.36
CA ASP A 64 1.61 -2.84 6.36
C ASP A 64 1.08 -2.49 4.97
N TYR A 65 0.07 -3.23 4.51
CA TYR A 65 -0.61 -2.98 3.24
C TYR A 65 -2.11 -3.13 3.43
N ASN A 66 -2.75 -2.01 3.75
CA ASN A 66 -4.18 -1.88 3.95
C ASN A 66 -4.74 -0.82 3.00
N VAL A 67 -5.84 -1.16 2.33
CA VAL A 67 -6.52 -0.31 1.35
C VAL A 67 -7.92 -0.05 1.87
N ASP A 68 -8.24 1.20 2.17
CA ASP A 68 -9.60 1.58 2.57
C ASP A 68 -10.52 1.82 1.35
N GLY A 69 -11.77 2.21 1.61
CA GLY A 69 -12.77 2.42 0.54
C GLY A 69 -12.43 3.49 -0.49
N ARG A 70 -11.42 4.34 -0.26
CA ARG A 70 -10.91 5.29 -1.28
C ARG A 70 -10.06 4.60 -2.35
N GLY A 71 -9.57 3.40 -2.04
CA GLY A 71 -8.69 2.64 -2.91
C GLY A 71 -7.21 3.01 -2.80
N ALA A 72 -6.40 2.45 -3.69
CA ALA A 72 -4.97 2.71 -3.81
C ALA A 72 -4.54 2.64 -5.28
N ILE A 73 -3.54 3.44 -5.64
CA ILE A 73 -3.00 3.50 -7.00
C ILE A 73 -1.57 2.96 -6.99
N LEU A 74 -1.26 2.03 -7.87
CA LEU A 74 0.07 1.53 -8.19
C LEU A 74 0.53 2.26 -9.45
N ASN A 75 1.48 3.17 -9.32
CA ASN A 75 1.95 4.00 -10.42
C ASN A 75 2.93 3.22 -11.31
N ASN A 76 2.41 2.64 -12.39
CA ASN A 76 3.17 1.94 -13.42
C ASN A 76 3.27 2.78 -14.71
N ALA A 77 3.28 4.10 -14.59
CA ALA A 77 3.39 5.04 -15.70
C ALA A 77 4.79 5.67 -15.76
N LYS A 78 5.33 5.91 -16.95
CA LYS A 78 6.58 6.68 -17.13
C LYS A 78 6.32 8.17 -17.25
N ASP A 79 5.18 8.52 -17.83
CA ASP A 79 4.75 9.88 -18.12
C ASP A 79 3.50 10.25 -17.31
N LEU A 80 3.13 11.53 -17.39
CA LEU A 80 1.88 12.06 -16.84
C LEU A 80 0.68 11.23 -17.35
N THR A 81 -0.15 10.72 -16.44
CA THR A 81 -1.27 9.84 -16.78
C THR A 81 -2.52 10.17 -15.98
N ASN A 82 -3.69 9.82 -16.51
CA ASN A 82 -4.96 10.01 -15.81
C ASN A 82 -5.37 8.70 -15.14
N SER A 83 -5.23 8.65 -13.82
CA SER A 83 -5.75 7.58 -12.96
C SER A 83 -7.25 7.75 -12.73
N GLN A 84 -7.98 6.64 -12.71
CA GLN A 84 -9.42 6.60 -12.43
C GLN A 84 -9.71 6.95 -10.96
N LEU A 85 -8.86 6.50 -10.02
CA LEU A 85 -9.03 6.78 -8.60
C LEU A 85 -8.45 8.14 -8.20
N GLY A 86 -7.35 8.58 -8.82
CA GLY A 86 -6.57 9.75 -8.38
C GLY A 86 -6.65 10.98 -9.29
N GLY A 87 -7.27 10.85 -10.47
CA GLY A 87 -7.21 11.87 -11.51
C GLY A 87 -5.82 11.97 -12.14
N LEU A 88 -5.40 13.17 -12.52
CA LEU A 88 -4.11 13.40 -13.16
C LEU A 88 -2.96 13.20 -12.16
N ILE A 89 -2.03 12.29 -12.47
CA ILE A 89 -0.84 11.98 -11.67
C ILE A 89 0.43 12.02 -12.53
N TYR A 90 1.56 12.35 -11.92
CA TYR A 90 2.87 12.27 -12.58
C TYR A 90 3.32 10.81 -12.77
N GLY A 91 4.20 10.59 -13.75
CA GLY A 91 4.86 9.31 -13.94
C GLY A 91 5.70 8.92 -12.73
N ASN A 92 5.87 7.61 -12.54
CA ASN A 92 6.67 7.06 -11.47
C ASN A 92 8.16 7.39 -11.68
N PRO A 93 8.82 8.08 -10.73
CA PRO A 93 10.23 8.43 -10.84
C PRO A 93 11.16 7.21 -10.89
N ASN A 94 10.73 6.06 -10.38
CA ASN A 94 11.52 4.82 -10.39
C ASN A 94 11.57 4.17 -11.79
N LEU A 95 10.70 4.57 -12.72
CA LEU A 95 10.58 3.95 -14.06
C LEU A 95 11.31 4.72 -15.17
N GLN A 96 11.97 5.83 -14.84
CA GLN A 96 12.57 6.72 -15.85
C GLN A 96 13.67 6.04 -16.67
N ASN A 97 14.40 5.11 -16.05
CA ASN A 97 15.50 4.37 -16.68
C ASN A 97 15.19 2.88 -16.90
N SER A 98 13.92 2.48 -16.85
CA SER A 98 13.49 1.09 -17.02
C SER A 98 12.24 0.99 -17.90
N ASN A 99 11.83 -0.25 -18.20
CA ASN A 99 10.50 -0.53 -18.73
C ASN A 99 9.49 -0.53 -17.58
N GLU A 100 8.21 -0.31 -17.88
CA GLU A 100 7.15 -0.49 -16.89
C GLU A 100 6.95 -1.97 -16.57
N ALA A 101 6.43 -2.25 -15.38
CA ALA A 101 6.21 -3.59 -14.89
C ALA A 101 5.22 -4.36 -15.77
N SER A 102 5.50 -5.64 -16.00
CA SER A 102 4.53 -6.62 -16.50
C SER A 102 3.84 -7.36 -15.35
N THR A 103 4.48 -7.42 -14.18
CA THR A 103 3.95 -7.99 -12.94
C THR A 103 4.36 -7.13 -11.75
N ILE A 104 3.42 -6.86 -10.85
CA ILE A 104 3.64 -6.09 -9.62
C ILE A 104 3.33 -7.00 -8.44
N ILE A 105 4.35 -7.28 -7.63
CA ILE A 105 4.22 -8.03 -6.39
C ILE A 105 4.22 -7.04 -5.24
N ASN A 106 3.18 -7.12 -4.41
CA ASN A 106 3.07 -6.43 -3.14
C ASN A 106 3.21 -7.48 -2.03
N GLU A 107 4.33 -7.48 -1.33
CA GLU A 107 4.63 -8.41 -0.25
C GLU A 107 4.55 -7.70 1.10
N VAL A 108 3.89 -8.31 2.08
CA VAL A 108 3.88 -7.82 3.46
C VAL A 108 4.87 -8.62 4.28
N SER A 109 5.95 -7.95 4.72
CA SER A 109 6.99 -8.51 5.60
C SER A 109 6.69 -8.29 7.09
N GLY A 110 5.70 -7.45 7.40
CA GLY A 110 5.25 -7.20 8.77
C GLY A 110 4.47 -8.37 9.35
N VAL A 111 3.96 -8.15 10.56
CA VAL A 111 3.23 -9.19 11.34
C VAL A 111 1.71 -9.04 11.25
N ASN A 112 1.23 -7.98 10.58
CA ASN A 112 -0.19 -7.67 10.50
C ASN A 112 -0.82 -8.24 9.24
N ARG A 113 -2.08 -8.64 9.33
CA ARG A 113 -2.90 -9.00 8.18
C ARG A 113 -3.21 -7.77 7.32
N SER A 114 -3.48 -7.99 6.03
CA SER A 114 -3.99 -6.96 5.14
C SER A 114 -5.52 -6.87 5.19
N ARG A 115 -6.06 -5.65 5.12
CA ARG A 115 -7.48 -5.35 4.89
C ARG A 115 -7.60 -4.58 3.58
N ILE A 116 -8.27 -5.19 2.61
CA ILE A 116 -8.50 -4.60 1.29
C ILE A 116 -10.00 -4.34 1.15
N GLU A 117 -10.36 -3.07 1.34
CA GLU A 117 -11.73 -2.58 1.46
C GLU A 117 -12.11 -1.59 0.34
N GLY A 118 -11.25 -1.46 -0.69
CA GLY A 118 -11.48 -0.60 -1.84
C GLY A 118 -10.70 -1.05 -3.08
N TYR A 119 -10.83 -0.27 -4.17
CA TYR A 119 -10.23 -0.58 -5.45
C TYR A 119 -8.72 -0.39 -5.48
N GLN A 120 -8.04 -1.24 -6.23
CA GLN A 120 -6.61 -1.13 -6.51
C GLN A 120 -6.42 -0.88 -8.00
N GLU A 121 -5.84 0.26 -8.34
CA GLU A 121 -5.61 0.66 -9.72
C GLU A 121 -4.15 0.54 -10.09
N ILE A 122 -3.84 -0.08 -11.24
CA ILE A 122 -2.53 0.08 -11.88
C ILE A 122 -2.63 1.25 -12.87
N ALA A 123 -2.07 2.40 -12.53
CA ALA A 123 -2.04 3.54 -13.43
C ALA A 123 -0.93 3.37 -14.48
N GLY A 124 -1.18 3.81 -15.72
CA GLY A 124 -0.25 3.61 -16.83
C GLY A 124 -0.37 2.22 -17.46
N LYS A 125 0.78 1.54 -17.66
CA LYS A 125 0.81 0.27 -18.38
C LYS A 125 0.14 -0.83 -17.55
N LYS A 126 -0.77 -1.57 -18.20
CA LYS A 126 -1.43 -2.76 -17.63
C LYS A 126 -0.38 -3.78 -17.17
N ALA A 127 -0.55 -4.33 -15.96
CA ALA A 127 0.31 -5.37 -15.41
C ALA A 127 -0.49 -6.41 -14.60
N ASN A 128 0.13 -7.55 -14.31
CA ASN A 128 -0.41 -8.49 -13.32
C ASN A 128 -0.25 -7.92 -11.91
N TYR A 129 -1.18 -8.25 -11.02
CA TYR A 129 -1.16 -7.86 -9.61
C TYR A 129 -1.02 -9.10 -8.73
N ILE A 130 -0.17 -9.04 -7.71
CA ILE A 130 -0.05 -10.06 -6.67
C ILE A 130 -0.01 -9.37 -5.31
N LEU A 131 -0.80 -9.85 -4.34
CA LEU A 131 -0.66 -9.50 -2.93
C LEU A 131 -0.32 -10.73 -2.10
N ALA A 132 0.87 -10.73 -1.51
CA ALA A 132 1.32 -11.78 -0.62
C ALA A 132 1.37 -11.26 0.82
N ASN A 133 0.54 -11.82 1.70
CA ASN A 133 0.63 -11.57 3.14
C ASN A 133 0.44 -12.88 3.91
N PRO A 134 1.50 -13.46 4.51
CA PRO A 134 1.40 -14.72 5.24
C PRO A 134 0.54 -14.62 6.51
N ASN A 135 0.31 -13.41 7.02
CA ASN A 135 -0.56 -13.16 8.18
C ASN A 135 -2.06 -13.12 7.80
N GLY A 136 -2.35 -13.23 6.50
CA GLY A 136 -3.71 -13.31 5.94
C GLY A 136 -4.17 -12.02 5.28
N ILE A 137 -5.18 -12.17 4.42
CA ILE A 137 -5.78 -11.08 3.65
C ILE A 137 -7.29 -11.09 3.93
N TYR A 138 -7.83 -9.98 4.40
CA TYR A 138 -9.25 -9.71 4.50
C TYR A 138 -9.69 -8.89 3.29
N ILE A 139 -10.78 -9.29 2.64
CA ILE A 139 -11.33 -8.60 1.48
C ILE A 139 -12.79 -8.25 1.75
N ASN A 140 -13.15 -6.98 1.57
CA ASN A 140 -14.53 -6.51 1.64
C ASN A 140 -14.77 -5.36 0.66
N GLY A 141 -15.31 -5.65 -0.52
CA GLY A 141 -15.52 -4.62 -1.54
C GLY A 141 -14.26 -4.22 -2.30
N ALA A 142 -13.20 -5.05 -2.26
CA ALA A 142 -12.05 -4.85 -3.11
C ALA A 142 -12.41 -5.01 -4.60
N GLY A 143 -11.71 -4.28 -5.44
CA GLY A 143 -11.77 -4.42 -6.88
C GLY A 143 -10.44 -4.05 -7.52
N PHE A 144 -10.29 -4.34 -8.80
CA PHE A 144 -9.05 -4.10 -9.53
C PHE A 144 -9.32 -3.32 -10.81
N ILE A 145 -8.50 -2.30 -11.07
CA ILE A 145 -8.58 -1.45 -12.27
C ILE A 145 -7.27 -1.62 -13.04
N ASN A 146 -7.38 -1.86 -14.35
CA ASN A 146 -6.25 -2.02 -15.26
C ASN A 146 -5.25 -3.13 -14.87
N THR A 147 -5.76 -4.23 -14.32
CA THR A 147 -4.99 -5.44 -14.01
C THR A 147 -5.13 -6.51 -15.10
N GLY A 148 -4.05 -7.22 -15.40
CA GLY A 148 -4.01 -8.40 -16.26
C GLY A 148 -4.66 -9.60 -15.57
N ASN A 149 -3.83 -10.40 -14.91
CA ASN A 149 -4.26 -11.37 -13.91
C ASN A 149 -4.07 -10.78 -12.50
N TYR A 150 -4.86 -11.24 -11.54
CA TYR A 150 -4.73 -10.88 -10.12
C TYR A 150 -4.72 -12.17 -9.27
N TRP A 151 -3.77 -12.26 -8.33
CA TRP A 151 -3.56 -13.42 -7.46
C TRP A 151 -3.42 -12.99 -5.99
#